data_AF-A0A3M1QA03-F1
#
_entry.id   AF-A0A3M1QA03-F1
#
_cell.length_a   1.000
_cell.length_b   1.000
_cell.length_c   1.000
_cell.angle_alpha   90.00
_cell.angle_beta   90.00
_cell.angle_gamma   90.00
#
_symmetry.space_group_name_H-M   'P 1'
#
loop_
_entity.id
_entity.type
_entity.pdbx_description
1 polymer ?
#
loop_
_entity_poly.entity_id
_entity_poly.type
_entity_poly.pdbx_seq_one_letter_code
_entity_poly.pdbx_strand_id
1 'polypeptide(L)'
;MASETIREGITHIQQGNIVEGMRLLRIGVRQTDVPAQDRAVGYWWLATYEQDPNDKANCYRQAYELAPHHPGIRQAWERFRGVDTSLPSPPTPAQPQKPVIKGPQPANQPPPPDMRSPGVPTPPDPNIPFPDGGVPNHGRPATPSDIDHSHRLGTGPLPRRDTNDSMQPLQFNQGAIDRQIVGIFNTATRPGTGFFITKNGLIATTRHLVGSLQSVTVELQPGHRIQGKVVRSFPSMDLALIQVDYQVAELWPHSQMRNVPDDAFLRVLPYRGEVITGRQRPTKRQMARHWFATTITRLPDAGGDPIFDEGNYLLGMLTRNISRNSDHVHGVLIAAIREAVEGFVRDFQFDSNRAYCPHCGFSSRAVDEGFFYCELCGAILPHAVNKQRIARPQSRFHIETETACPHCEAYVGFHDQRCLRCGRDYNAPISR
;
A
#
# COMPACT_ATOMS: atom_id res chain seq x y z
N MET A 1 -33.47 -19.73 11.32
CA MET A 1 -32.94 -19.76 9.93
C MET A 1 -31.68 -18.92 9.80
N ALA A 2 -31.62 -17.70 10.32
CA ALA A 2 -30.43 -16.84 10.14
C ALA A 2 -29.13 -17.36 10.80
N SER A 3 -29.19 -17.97 12.00
CA SER A 3 -28.04 -18.67 12.60
C SER A 3 -27.56 -19.87 11.78
N GLU A 4 -28.44 -20.46 10.97
CA GLU A 4 -28.12 -21.62 10.13
C GLU A 4 -27.23 -21.21 8.95
N THR A 5 -27.49 -20.06 8.35
CA THR A 5 -26.64 -19.47 7.30
C THR A 5 -25.21 -19.21 7.80
N ILE A 6 -25.03 -18.79 9.06
CA ILE A 6 -23.68 -18.64 9.64
C ILE A 6 -23.01 -20.01 9.80
N ARG A 7 -23.73 -21.02 10.29
CA ARG A 7 -23.19 -22.38 10.44
C ARG A 7 -22.83 -23.01 9.10
N GLU A 8 -23.67 -22.85 8.07
CA GLU A 8 -23.36 -23.27 6.71
C GLU A 8 -22.11 -22.55 6.17
N GLY A 9 -22.01 -21.23 6.38
CA GLY A 9 -20.82 -20.48 6.01
C GLY A 9 -19.54 -21.02 6.64
N ILE A 10 -19.55 -21.31 7.94
CA ILE A 10 -18.43 -21.95 8.64
C ILE A 10 -18.12 -23.34 8.07
N THR A 11 -19.16 -24.13 7.78
CA THR A 11 -19.03 -25.49 7.23
C THR A 11 -18.35 -25.47 5.86
N HIS A 12 -18.73 -24.53 4.99
CA HIS A 12 -18.09 -24.35 3.69
C HIS A 12 -16.61 -23.96 3.80
N ILE A 13 -16.26 -23.08 4.76
CA ILE A 13 -14.85 -22.72 5.01
C ILE A 13 -14.06 -23.95 5.47
N GLN A 14 -14.61 -24.74 6.40
CA GLN A 14 -13.95 -25.96 6.91
C GLN A 14 -13.75 -27.02 5.82
N GLN A 15 -14.65 -27.07 4.83
CA GLN A 15 -14.53 -27.95 3.66
C GLN A 15 -13.57 -27.41 2.58
N GLY A 16 -12.93 -26.26 2.82
CA GLY A 16 -12.00 -25.62 1.87
C GLY A 16 -12.70 -24.75 0.81
N ASN A 17 -14.03 -24.63 0.83
CA ASN A 17 -14.77 -23.71 -0.04
C ASN A 17 -14.84 -22.31 0.59
N ILE A 18 -13.68 -21.65 0.64
CA ILE A 18 -13.52 -20.37 1.34
C ILE A 18 -14.40 -19.27 0.74
N VAL A 19 -14.51 -19.20 -0.59
CA VAL A 19 -15.26 -18.14 -1.29
C VAL A 19 -16.74 -18.21 -0.94
N GLU A 20 -17.34 -19.40 -1.02
CA GLU A 20 -18.75 -19.58 -0.71
C GLU A 20 -19.03 -19.41 0.78
N GLY A 21 -18.15 -19.93 1.64
CA GLY A 21 -18.26 -19.75 3.07
C GLY A 21 -18.23 -18.29 3.51
N MET A 22 -17.29 -17.49 2.96
CA MET A 22 -17.22 -16.04 3.20
C MET A 22 -18.48 -15.31 2.69
N ARG A 23 -19.04 -15.74 1.55
CA ARG A 23 -20.29 -15.17 1.01
C ARG A 23 -21.46 -15.38 1.97
N LEU A 24 -21.64 -16.60 2.47
CA LEU A 24 -22.69 -16.96 3.41
C LEU A 24 -22.54 -16.25 4.75
N LEU A 25 -21.32 -16.17 5.28
CA LEU A 25 -21.05 -15.41 6.50
C LEU A 25 -21.43 -13.94 6.37
N ARG A 26 -21.08 -13.27 5.26
CA ARG A 26 -21.46 -11.87 5.03
C ARG A 26 -22.97 -11.66 4.95
N ILE A 27 -23.72 -12.65 4.48
CA ILE A 27 -25.19 -12.62 4.47
C ILE A 27 -25.71 -12.81 5.90
N GLY A 28 -25.24 -13.84 6.61
CA GLY A 28 -25.69 -14.17 7.95
C GLY A 28 -25.46 -13.04 8.95
N VAL A 29 -24.27 -12.42 8.96
CA VAL A 29 -23.97 -11.34 9.93
C VAL A 29 -24.79 -10.06 9.72
N ARG A 30 -25.40 -9.86 8.54
CA ARG A 30 -26.25 -8.69 8.25
C ARG A 30 -27.71 -8.88 8.68
N GLN A 31 -28.11 -10.09 9.02
CA GLN A 31 -29.46 -10.40 9.44
C GLN A 31 -29.67 -9.98 10.91
N THR A 32 -30.75 -9.26 11.18
CA THR A 32 -31.04 -8.67 12.50
C THR A 32 -31.59 -9.68 13.51
N ASP A 33 -32.14 -10.80 13.04
CA ASP A 33 -32.69 -11.89 13.84
C ASP A 33 -31.62 -12.90 14.32
N VAL A 34 -30.36 -12.72 13.92
CA VAL A 34 -29.26 -13.55 14.43
C VAL A 34 -28.87 -13.11 15.85
N PRO A 35 -28.78 -14.06 16.82
CA PRO A 35 -28.25 -13.79 18.15
C PRO A 35 -26.89 -13.10 18.09
N ALA A 36 -26.65 -12.15 18.98
CA ALA A 36 -25.40 -11.37 19.00
C ALA A 36 -24.15 -12.25 19.04
N GLN A 37 -24.21 -13.37 19.76
CA GLN A 37 -23.11 -14.31 19.88
C GLN A 37 -22.80 -15.06 18.58
N ASP A 38 -23.82 -15.49 17.83
CA ASP A 38 -23.65 -16.12 16.52
C ASP A 38 -23.09 -15.13 15.49
N ARG A 39 -23.57 -13.87 15.51
CA ARG A 39 -23.00 -12.80 14.67
C ARG A 39 -21.54 -12.52 15.02
N ALA A 40 -21.19 -12.50 16.31
CA ALA A 40 -19.81 -12.29 16.75
C ALA A 40 -18.88 -13.38 16.19
N VAL A 41 -19.32 -14.64 16.24
CA VAL A 41 -18.60 -15.76 15.62
C VAL A 41 -18.49 -15.56 14.10
N GLY A 42 -19.57 -15.17 13.42
CA GLY A 42 -19.54 -14.91 11.98
C GLY A 42 -18.52 -13.82 11.60
N TYR A 43 -18.48 -12.70 12.32
CA TYR A 43 -17.49 -11.65 12.11
C TYR A 43 -16.06 -12.11 12.42
N TRP A 44 -15.87 -12.94 13.45
CA TRP A 44 -14.56 -13.49 13.77
C TRP A 44 -14.01 -14.40 12.65
N TRP A 45 -14.86 -15.26 12.08
CA TRP A 45 -14.50 -16.06 10.91
C TRP A 45 -14.21 -15.19 9.69
N LEU A 46 -15.04 -14.17 9.39
CA LEU A 46 -14.77 -13.22 8.32
C LEU A 46 -13.39 -12.56 8.49
N ALA A 47 -13.08 -12.07 9.70
CA ALA A 47 -11.80 -11.41 9.98
C ALA A 47 -10.59 -12.35 9.75
N THR A 48 -10.75 -13.65 9.99
CA THR A 48 -9.67 -14.63 9.85
C THR A 48 -9.25 -14.80 8.38
N TYR A 49 -10.21 -14.74 7.45
CA TYR A 49 -9.99 -14.99 6.02
C TYR A 49 -10.04 -13.74 5.15
N GLU A 50 -10.38 -12.58 5.72
CA GLU A 50 -10.36 -11.30 5.02
C GLU A 50 -8.93 -10.85 4.72
N GLN A 51 -8.72 -10.40 3.47
CA GLN A 51 -7.41 -10.01 2.97
C GLN A 51 -7.18 -8.50 3.07
N ASP A 52 -8.25 -7.71 3.00
CA ASP A 52 -8.15 -6.26 3.19
C ASP A 52 -7.93 -5.93 4.68
N PRO A 53 -6.85 -5.22 5.06
CA PRO A 53 -6.55 -4.93 6.46
C PRO A 53 -7.63 -4.10 7.17
N ASN A 54 -8.34 -3.23 6.45
CA ASN A 54 -9.38 -2.40 7.04
C ASN A 54 -10.65 -3.22 7.30
N ASP A 55 -11.06 -4.04 6.33
CA ASP A 55 -12.21 -4.94 6.51
C ASP A 55 -11.94 -5.99 7.59
N LYS A 56 -10.70 -6.50 7.67
CA LYS A 56 -10.24 -7.38 8.74
C LYS A 56 -10.32 -6.70 10.11
N ALA A 57 -9.80 -5.47 10.24
CA ALA A 57 -9.88 -4.69 11.47
C ALA A 57 -11.33 -4.42 11.88
N ASN A 58 -12.19 -4.08 10.92
CA ASN A 58 -13.61 -3.83 11.16
C ASN A 58 -14.33 -5.10 11.62
N CYS A 59 -14.06 -6.25 11.01
CA CYS A 59 -14.65 -7.52 11.41
C CYS A 59 -14.23 -7.92 12.84
N TYR A 60 -12.94 -7.79 13.20
CA TYR A 60 -12.52 -8.08 14.57
C TYR A 60 -13.15 -7.12 15.60
N ARG A 61 -13.25 -5.82 15.27
CA ARG A 61 -13.90 -4.83 16.14
C ARG A 61 -15.37 -5.19 16.38
N GLN A 62 -16.11 -5.49 15.32
CA GLN A 62 -17.51 -5.90 15.41
C GLN A 62 -17.69 -7.20 16.22
N ALA A 63 -16.81 -8.19 16.00
CA ALA A 63 -16.83 -9.43 16.78
C ALA A 63 -16.61 -9.15 18.28
N TYR A 64 -15.64 -8.30 18.61
CA TYR A 64 -15.32 -7.94 20.00
C TYR A 64 -16.44 -7.14 20.68
N GLU A 65 -17.04 -6.17 19.99
CA GLU A 65 -18.17 -5.37 20.51
C GLU A 65 -19.39 -6.25 20.83
N LEU A 66 -19.65 -7.27 20.01
CA LEU A 66 -20.79 -8.18 20.19
C LEU A 66 -20.56 -9.25 21.26
N ALA A 67 -19.30 -9.63 21.53
CA ALA A 67 -18.96 -10.68 22.48
C ALA A 67 -17.61 -10.43 23.19
N PRO A 68 -17.50 -9.39 24.04
CA PRO A 68 -16.23 -9.00 24.66
C PRO A 68 -15.69 -10.04 25.65
N HIS A 69 -16.57 -10.87 26.23
CA HIS A 69 -16.21 -11.95 27.15
C HIS A 69 -15.85 -13.26 26.43
N HIS A 70 -15.95 -13.33 25.09
CA HIS A 70 -15.59 -14.54 24.36
C HIS A 70 -14.06 -14.66 24.25
N PRO A 71 -13.42 -15.68 24.88
CA PRO A 71 -11.97 -15.73 25.03
C PRO A 71 -11.23 -15.74 23.69
N GLY A 72 -11.73 -16.51 22.70
CA GLY A 72 -11.10 -16.59 21.38
C GLY A 72 -11.18 -15.31 20.55
N ILE A 73 -12.25 -14.52 20.73
CA ILE A 73 -12.44 -13.26 19.98
C ILE A 73 -11.56 -12.18 20.60
N ARG A 74 -11.56 -12.09 21.93
CA ARG A 74 -10.70 -11.17 22.69
C ARG A 74 -9.23 -11.40 22.37
N GLN A 75 -8.75 -12.64 22.44
CA GLN A 75 -7.36 -12.97 22.16
C GLN A 75 -6.99 -12.68 20.69
N ALA A 76 -7.87 -13.00 19.74
CA ALA A 76 -7.63 -12.70 18.33
C ALA A 76 -7.58 -11.18 18.06
N TRP A 77 -8.41 -10.40 18.75
CA TRP A 77 -8.40 -8.94 18.66
C TRP A 77 -7.16 -8.32 19.29
N GLU A 78 -6.77 -8.77 20.49
CA GLU A 78 -5.55 -8.31 21.17
C GLU A 78 -4.30 -8.62 20.33
N ARG A 79 -4.22 -9.84 19.75
CA ARG A 79 -3.16 -10.21 18.80
C ARG A 79 -3.16 -9.30 17.57
N PHE A 80 -4.33 -9.04 16.97
CA PHE A 80 -4.43 -8.17 15.80
C PHE A 80 -3.95 -6.74 16.11
N ARG A 81 -4.15 -6.26 17.34
CA ARG A 81 -3.69 -4.94 17.81
C ARG A 81 -2.22 -4.89 18.22
N GLY A 82 -1.48 -6.01 18.13
CA GLY A 82 -0.09 -6.08 18.56
C GLY A 82 0.09 -5.99 20.08
N VAL A 83 -0.93 -6.35 20.87
CA VAL A 83 -0.79 -6.45 22.33
C VAL A 83 -0.29 -7.85 22.67
N ASP A 84 0.94 -7.93 23.12
CA ASP A 84 1.65 -9.17 23.39
C ASP A 84 0.95 -9.99 24.49
N THR A 85 0.40 -11.15 24.10
CA THR A 85 -0.24 -12.09 25.02
C THR A 85 0.24 -13.50 24.68
N SER A 86 1.05 -14.07 25.58
CA SER A 86 1.51 -15.45 25.51
C SER A 86 0.32 -16.43 25.57
N LEU A 87 0.36 -17.46 24.73
CA LEU A 87 -0.78 -18.31 24.34
C LEU A 87 -1.04 -19.50 25.28
N PRO A 88 -2.32 -19.92 25.35
CA PRO A 88 -2.74 -21.25 24.94
C PRO A 88 -3.55 -21.20 23.62
N SER A 89 -3.44 -22.29 22.85
CA SER A 89 -4.03 -22.48 21.50
C SER A 89 -5.57 -22.50 21.48
N PRO A 90 -6.21 -22.23 20.32
CA PRO A 90 -7.66 -22.37 20.15
C PRO A 90 -8.14 -23.81 20.49
N PRO A 91 -9.38 -23.98 20.99
CA PRO A 91 -9.90 -25.28 21.39
C PRO A 91 -9.99 -26.21 20.17
N THR A 92 -9.24 -27.30 20.24
CA THR A 92 -9.30 -28.40 19.29
C THR A 92 -10.48 -29.29 19.67
N PRO A 93 -11.39 -29.68 18.75
CA PRO A 93 -12.40 -30.70 19.03
C PRO A 93 -11.72 -32.02 19.40
N ALA A 94 -12.18 -32.66 20.47
CA ALA A 94 -11.64 -33.92 20.97
C ALA A 94 -11.67 -35.00 19.88
N GLN A 95 -10.49 -35.46 19.45
CA GLN A 95 -10.35 -36.65 18.62
C GLN A 95 -10.33 -37.92 19.50
N PRO A 96 -10.87 -39.05 19.02
CA PRO A 96 -10.82 -40.33 19.74
C PRO A 96 -9.38 -40.81 19.90
N GLN A 97 -8.96 -41.05 21.14
CA GLN A 97 -7.63 -41.52 21.48
C GLN A 97 -7.38 -42.93 20.91
N LYS A 98 -6.32 -43.10 20.10
CA LYS A 98 -5.77 -44.41 19.77
C LYS A 98 -4.79 -44.87 20.87
N PRO A 99 -4.69 -46.17 21.16
CA PRO A 99 -3.87 -46.67 22.26
C PRO A 99 -2.37 -46.46 21.99
N VAL A 100 -1.68 -45.93 22.99
CA VAL A 100 -0.22 -45.73 23.00
C VAL A 100 0.46 -47.08 23.26
N ILE A 101 1.26 -47.55 22.29
CA ILE A 101 2.21 -48.64 22.47
C ILE A 101 3.54 -48.03 22.93
N LYS A 102 3.98 -48.39 24.14
CA LYS A 102 5.29 -47.99 24.70
C LYS A 102 6.40 -48.80 24.03
N GLY A 103 7.27 -48.12 23.27
CA GLY A 103 8.55 -48.65 22.80
C GLY A 103 9.72 -48.25 23.71
N PRO A 104 10.81 -49.04 23.78
CA PRO A 104 11.84 -48.91 24.80
C PRO A 104 12.88 -47.81 24.50
N GLN A 105 13.40 -47.30 25.60
CA GLN A 105 14.33 -46.18 25.78
C GLN A 105 15.76 -46.58 25.36
N PRO A 106 16.47 -45.81 24.51
CA PRO A 106 17.89 -46.05 24.26
C PRO A 106 18.77 -45.35 25.29
N ALA A 107 19.78 -46.10 25.76
CA ALA A 107 20.78 -45.71 26.75
C ALA A 107 21.96 -44.91 26.14
N ASN A 108 22.53 -44.05 27.00
CA ASN A 108 23.93 -43.60 27.07
C ASN A 108 24.65 -43.13 25.80
N GLN A 109 24.80 -41.81 25.67
CA GLN A 109 25.90 -41.19 24.90
C GLN A 109 26.98 -40.65 25.85
N PRO A 110 28.29 -40.83 25.54
CA PRO A 110 29.40 -40.27 26.30
C PRO A 110 29.67 -38.79 25.96
N PRO A 111 30.34 -38.03 26.84
CA PRO A 111 30.57 -36.60 26.66
C PRO A 111 31.64 -36.29 25.60
N PRO A 112 31.57 -35.11 24.94
CA PRO A 112 32.55 -34.68 23.93
C PRO A 112 33.87 -34.17 24.56
N PRO A 113 34.99 -34.23 23.81
CA PRO A 113 36.31 -33.82 24.29
C PRO A 113 36.55 -32.30 24.20
N ASP A 114 37.31 -31.79 25.18
CA ASP A 114 37.81 -30.41 25.28
C ASP A 114 38.67 -30.01 24.08
N MET A 115 38.26 -28.94 23.38
CA MET A 115 39.12 -28.23 22.42
C MET A 115 39.63 -26.92 23.01
N ARG A 116 40.93 -26.87 23.23
CA ARG A 116 41.72 -25.68 23.56
C ARG A 116 41.75 -24.70 22.37
N SER A 117 41.46 -23.43 22.63
CA SER A 117 41.61 -22.32 21.69
C SER A 117 43.08 -21.89 21.52
N PRO A 118 43.53 -21.54 20.29
CA PRO A 118 44.73 -20.74 20.09
C PRO A 118 44.42 -19.29 19.70
N GLY A 119 45.02 -18.35 20.43
CA GLY A 119 45.69 -17.15 19.92
C GLY A 119 44.84 -16.05 19.26
N VAL A 120 44.55 -14.99 20.02
CA VAL A 120 44.13 -13.68 19.48
C VAL A 120 45.39 -12.81 19.27
N PRO A 121 45.59 -12.17 18.10
CA PRO A 121 46.58 -11.11 17.94
C PRO A 121 46.01 -9.75 18.36
N THR A 122 46.81 -9.02 19.14
CA THR A 122 46.63 -7.61 19.54
C THR A 122 46.64 -6.64 18.35
N PRO A 123 45.87 -5.54 18.39
CA PRO A 123 45.97 -4.44 17.43
C PRO A 123 47.13 -3.48 17.77
N PRO A 124 47.76 -2.82 16.77
CA PRO A 124 48.76 -1.78 17.01
C PRO A 124 48.15 -0.39 17.24
N ASP A 125 48.93 0.40 17.99
CA ASP A 125 48.76 1.77 18.47
C ASP A 125 48.38 2.84 17.40
N PRO A 126 47.67 3.93 17.79
CA PRO A 126 47.36 5.07 16.93
C PRO A 126 48.35 6.22 17.18
N ASN A 127 49.27 6.48 16.25
CA ASN A 127 50.10 7.70 16.32
C ASN A 127 50.76 8.02 14.98
N ILE A 128 50.13 8.84 14.11
CA ILE A 128 50.83 9.73 13.14
C ILE A 128 49.94 10.99 12.86
N PRO A 129 50.51 12.20 12.74
CA PRO A 129 49.81 13.49 12.79
C PRO A 129 49.41 14.09 11.43
N PHE A 130 48.49 15.08 11.51
CA PHE A 130 48.02 15.98 10.47
C PHE A 130 49.13 16.79 9.77
N PRO A 131 48.85 17.30 8.55
CA PRO A 131 49.27 18.65 8.20
C PRO A 131 48.13 19.53 7.67
N ASP A 132 48.30 20.82 8.00
CA ASP A 132 47.51 22.00 7.67
C ASP A 132 47.42 22.33 6.17
N GLY A 133 46.37 23.08 5.84
CA GLY A 133 46.24 23.90 4.63
C GLY A 133 44.76 24.09 4.30
N GLY A 134 44.16 25.27 4.20
CA GLY A 134 44.67 26.62 4.00
C GLY A 134 43.56 27.35 3.24
N VAL A 135 42.89 28.31 3.89
CA VAL A 135 41.80 29.13 3.34
C VAL A 135 42.39 30.30 2.55
N PRO A 136 41.72 30.77 1.48
CA PRO A 136 41.67 32.21 1.28
C PRO A 136 40.24 32.77 1.22
N ASN A 137 40.10 33.81 2.02
CA ASN A 137 38.99 34.71 2.23
C ASN A 137 39.08 35.86 1.21
N HIS A 138 38.00 36.16 0.49
CA HIS A 138 37.80 37.45 -0.17
C HIS A 138 36.37 37.93 0.06
N GLY A 139 36.20 38.82 1.03
CA GLY A 139 35.04 39.69 1.14
C GLY A 139 35.19 40.95 0.30
N ARG A 140 34.06 41.60 -0.03
CA ARG A 140 33.86 43.06 -0.09
C ARG A 140 32.38 43.39 -0.40
N PRO A 141 31.91 44.65 -0.19
CA PRO A 141 30.83 44.92 0.76
C PRO A 141 29.58 45.56 0.15
N ALA A 142 28.55 45.65 0.99
CA ALA A 142 27.32 46.41 0.77
C ALA A 142 27.57 47.94 0.65
N THR A 143 26.74 48.59 -0.16
CA THR A 143 26.51 50.04 -0.15
C THR A 143 25.03 50.30 0.14
N PRO A 144 24.69 51.26 1.03
CA PRO A 144 23.34 51.74 1.23
C PRO A 144 23.12 53.07 0.49
N SER A 145 21.92 53.28 -0.06
CA SER A 145 21.46 54.60 -0.52
C SER A 145 19.95 54.71 -0.31
N ASP A 146 19.60 55.22 0.87
CA ASP A 146 18.81 56.42 1.12
C ASP A 146 17.72 56.89 0.13
N ILE A 147 16.52 57.08 0.72
CA ILE A 147 15.59 58.22 0.61
C ILE A 147 14.78 58.35 -0.71
N ASP A 148 13.46 58.16 -0.63
CA ASP A 148 12.56 59.34 -0.53
C ASP A 148 11.13 58.97 -0.08
N HIS A 149 10.67 59.68 0.96
CA HIS A 149 9.30 59.73 1.45
C HIS A 149 8.67 61.02 0.93
N SER A 150 7.65 60.92 0.08
CA SER A 150 6.72 62.02 -0.13
C SER A 150 5.27 61.56 0.02
N HIS A 151 4.68 62.00 1.12
CA HIS A 151 3.26 62.02 1.38
C HIS A 151 2.54 62.91 0.36
N ARG A 152 1.48 62.40 -0.25
CA ARG A 152 0.37 63.24 -0.76
C ARG A 152 -0.96 62.70 -0.25
N LEU A 153 -1.54 63.46 0.66
CA LEU A 153 -2.94 63.37 1.08
C LEU A 153 -3.83 63.83 -0.08
N GLY A 154 -4.56 62.89 -0.68
CA GLY A 154 -5.62 63.14 -1.65
C GLY A 154 -6.96 62.68 -1.08
N THR A 155 -7.77 63.63 -0.62
CA THR A 155 -9.17 63.45 -0.27
C THR A 155 -9.99 63.22 -1.54
N GLY A 156 -10.37 61.97 -1.81
CA GLY A 156 -11.28 61.57 -2.88
C GLY A 156 -12.51 60.80 -2.33
N PRO A 157 -13.69 60.89 -2.96
CA PRO A 157 -14.92 60.33 -2.41
C PRO A 157 -14.92 58.81 -2.44
N LEU A 158 -15.43 58.19 -1.38
CA LEU A 158 -15.59 56.74 -1.22
C LEU A 158 -16.37 56.12 -2.39
N PRO A 159 -15.83 55.10 -3.09
CA PRO A 159 -16.61 54.32 -4.04
C PRO A 159 -17.51 53.33 -3.28
N ARG A 160 -18.77 53.26 -3.73
CA ARG A 160 -19.77 52.28 -3.29
C ARG A 160 -19.25 50.86 -3.50
N ARG A 161 -19.46 50.04 -2.48
CA ARG A 161 -19.07 48.63 -2.42
C ARG A 161 -20.13 47.81 -3.14
N ASP A 162 -19.99 47.68 -4.46
CA ASP A 162 -20.78 46.73 -5.24
C ASP A 162 -20.22 45.33 -5.03
N THR A 163 -21.00 44.49 -4.37
CA THR A 163 -20.77 43.05 -4.22
C THR A 163 -21.00 42.36 -5.56
N ASN A 164 -19.96 42.28 -6.39
CA ASN A 164 -19.88 41.33 -7.49
C ASN A 164 -18.42 40.89 -7.63
N ASP A 165 -18.01 40.04 -6.69
CA ASP A 165 -16.75 39.30 -6.78
C ASP A 165 -16.89 38.27 -7.91
N SER A 166 -16.64 38.79 -9.10
CA SER A 166 -16.63 38.04 -10.34
C SER A 166 -15.41 37.13 -10.26
N MET A 167 -15.62 35.88 -9.85
CA MET A 167 -14.61 34.83 -10.00
C MET A 167 -14.22 34.77 -11.47
N GLN A 168 -13.11 35.41 -11.80
CA GLN A 168 -12.51 35.25 -13.12
C GLN A 168 -12.12 33.78 -13.23
N PRO A 169 -12.60 33.05 -14.26
CA PRO A 169 -12.10 31.71 -14.50
C PRO A 169 -10.59 31.82 -14.69
N LEU A 170 -9.83 31.13 -13.84
CA LEU A 170 -8.38 31.02 -13.97
C LEU A 170 -8.09 30.62 -15.43
N GLN A 171 -7.51 31.55 -16.20
CA GLN A 171 -7.02 31.25 -17.54
C GLN A 171 -5.81 30.33 -17.37
N PHE A 172 -6.05 29.03 -17.45
CA PHE A 172 -4.97 28.05 -17.42
C PHE A 172 -4.10 28.25 -18.65
N ASN A 173 -2.82 28.54 -18.45
CA ASN A 173 -1.82 28.43 -19.50
C ASN A 173 -1.84 26.97 -20.00
N GLN A 174 -2.31 26.74 -21.23
CA GLN A 174 -2.35 25.41 -21.84
C GLN A 174 -1.01 24.66 -21.71
N GLY A 175 0.12 25.38 -21.81
CA GLY A 175 1.47 24.81 -21.67
C GLY A 175 1.86 24.33 -20.25
N ALA A 176 1.12 24.71 -19.20
CA ALA A 176 1.32 24.23 -17.83
C ALA A 176 0.50 22.96 -17.53
N ILE A 177 -0.61 22.74 -18.25
CA ILE A 177 -1.43 21.53 -18.16
C ILE A 177 -0.68 20.33 -18.79
N ASP A 178 -0.04 20.54 -19.95
CA ASP A 178 0.65 19.49 -20.71
C ASP A 178 1.84 18.85 -19.97
N ARG A 179 2.42 19.52 -18.97
CA ARG A 179 3.61 19.02 -18.27
C ARG A 179 3.29 18.13 -17.08
N GLN A 180 2.03 18.04 -16.68
CA GLN A 180 1.62 17.28 -15.51
C GLN A 180 0.95 15.94 -15.84
N ILE A 181 0.52 15.76 -17.09
CA ILE A 181 0.00 14.50 -17.64
C ILE A 181 1.14 13.79 -18.36
N VAL A 182 1.16 12.47 -18.26
CA VAL A 182 2.13 11.63 -18.95
C VAL A 182 1.44 10.46 -19.63
N GLY A 183 2.05 9.99 -20.72
CA GLY A 183 1.71 8.73 -21.33
C GLY A 183 2.49 7.59 -20.71
N ILE A 184 1.85 6.45 -20.51
CA ILE A 184 2.51 5.26 -19.95
C ILE A 184 2.43 4.14 -20.98
N PHE A 185 3.61 3.63 -21.33
CA PHE A 185 3.87 2.66 -22.39
C PHE A 185 4.63 1.45 -21.87
N ASN A 186 4.74 0.41 -22.70
CA ASN A 186 5.33 -0.89 -22.34
C ASN A 186 4.67 -1.46 -21.08
N THR A 187 3.35 -1.44 -21.12
CA THR A 187 2.45 -1.77 -20.02
C THR A 187 1.93 -3.19 -20.12
N ALA A 188 1.30 -3.72 -19.06
CA ALA A 188 0.68 -5.04 -19.09
C ALA A 188 -0.55 -5.07 -20.02
N THR A 189 -1.13 -3.91 -20.29
CA THR A 189 -2.26 -3.69 -21.20
C THR A 189 -1.88 -2.75 -22.34
N ARG A 190 -2.88 -2.17 -23.01
CA ARG A 190 -2.69 -1.02 -23.91
C ARG A 190 -2.09 0.19 -23.15
N PRO A 191 -1.46 1.15 -23.86
CA PRO A 191 -1.00 2.40 -23.25
C PRO A 191 -2.11 3.08 -22.46
N GLY A 192 -1.71 3.89 -21.48
CA GLY A 192 -2.64 4.63 -20.62
C GLY A 192 -2.06 5.96 -20.19
N THR A 193 -2.77 6.60 -19.28
CA THR A 193 -2.44 7.93 -18.76
C THR A 193 -1.97 7.85 -17.32
N GLY A 194 -1.11 8.76 -16.94
CA GLY A 194 -0.81 9.06 -15.55
C GLY A 194 -0.62 10.55 -15.35
N PHE A 195 -0.46 10.97 -14.11
CA PHE A 195 -0.18 12.36 -13.79
C PHE A 195 0.74 12.47 -12.58
N PHE A 196 1.53 13.54 -12.51
CA PHE A 196 2.39 13.80 -11.37
C PHE A 196 1.55 14.11 -10.13
N ILE A 197 1.83 13.40 -9.04
CA ILE A 197 1.19 13.61 -7.72
C ILE A 197 2.18 14.19 -6.70
N THR A 198 3.45 14.31 -7.07
CA THR A 198 4.50 15.00 -6.29
C THR A 198 5.44 15.75 -7.23
N LYS A 199 6.10 16.80 -6.72
CA LYS A 199 7.06 17.59 -7.50
C LYS A 199 8.34 16.83 -7.85
N ASN A 200 8.69 15.80 -7.07
CA ASN A 200 9.89 15.00 -7.21
C ASN A 200 9.67 13.73 -8.08
N GLY A 201 8.70 13.74 -8.98
CA GLY A 201 8.59 12.70 -10.01
C GLY A 201 7.79 11.46 -9.64
N LEU A 202 7.00 11.50 -8.57
CA LEU A 202 6.01 10.44 -8.32
C LEU A 202 4.76 10.68 -9.18
N ILE A 203 4.37 9.66 -9.92
CA ILE A 203 3.24 9.64 -10.85
C ILE A 203 2.18 8.67 -10.32
N ALA A 204 0.91 9.09 -10.34
CA ALA A 204 -0.24 8.24 -10.09
C ALA A 204 -0.83 7.73 -11.41
N THR A 205 -1.21 6.45 -11.45
CA THR A 205 -1.95 5.84 -12.56
C THR A 205 -2.77 4.66 -12.05
N THR A 206 -3.51 3.98 -12.94
CA THR A 206 -4.22 2.75 -12.61
C THR A 206 -3.26 1.55 -12.43
N ARG A 207 -3.53 0.71 -11.43
CA ARG A 207 -2.84 -0.59 -11.28
C ARG A 207 -3.14 -1.53 -12.45
N HIS A 208 -4.34 -1.48 -13.01
CA HIS A 208 -4.72 -2.27 -14.18
C HIS A 208 -3.73 -2.09 -15.35
N LEU A 209 -3.28 -0.86 -15.58
CA LEU A 209 -2.31 -0.52 -16.62
C LEU A 209 -0.94 -1.17 -16.37
N VAL A 210 -0.45 -1.06 -15.14
CA VAL A 210 0.89 -1.53 -14.75
C VAL A 210 0.95 -3.05 -14.60
N GLY A 211 -0.12 -3.67 -14.10
CA GLY A 211 -0.18 -5.11 -13.84
C GLY A 211 0.94 -5.58 -12.91
N SER A 212 1.73 -6.56 -13.39
CA SER A 212 2.84 -7.15 -12.65
C SER A 212 4.21 -6.55 -12.97
N LEU A 213 4.27 -5.51 -13.81
CA LEU A 213 5.53 -4.92 -14.24
C LEU A 213 6.22 -4.19 -13.09
N GLN A 214 7.56 -4.22 -13.09
CA GLN A 214 8.39 -3.44 -12.16
C GLN A 214 8.79 -2.09 -12.72
N SER A 215 8.64 -1.90 -14.02
CA SER A 215 9.11 -0.73 -14.74
C SER A 215 8.26 -0.53 -15.98
N VAL A 216 8.01 0.72 -16.32
CA VAL A 216 7.22 1.13 -17.49
C VAL A 216 7.91 2.30 -18.19
N THR A 217 7.59 2.54 -19.45
CA THR A 217 8.10 3.70 -20.16
C THR A 217 7.14 4.87 -19.98
N VAL A 218 7.64 6.01 -19.50
CA VAL A 218 6.86 7.23 -19.28
C VAL A 218 7.21 8.22 -20.40
N GLU A 219 6.21 8.65 -21.17
CA GLU A 219 6.33 9.70 -22.17
C GLU A 219 5.83 11.02 -21.56
N LEU A 220 6.75 11.96 -21.35
CA LEU A 220 6.43 13.26 -20.76
C LEU A 220 5.76 14.19 -21.78
N GLN A 221 6.23 14.11 -23.02
CA GLN A 221 5.73 14.81 -24.20
C GLN A 221 6.01 13.93 -25.43
N PRO A 222 5.31 14.12 -26.56
CA PRO A 222 5.56 13.33 -27.77
C PRO A 222 7.05 13.25 -28.11
N GLY A 223 7.60 12.03 -28.10
CA GLY A 223 9.02 11.77 -28.39
C GLY A 223 9.98 11.85 -27.20
N HIS A 224 9.59 12.45 -26.07
CA HIS A 224 10.41 12.47 -24.85
C HIS A 224 9.97 11.36 -23.89
N ARG A 225 10.70 10.25 -23.93
CA ARG A 225 10.45 9.06 -23.10
C ARG A 225 11.56 8.83 -22.10
N ILE A 226 11.16 8.49 -20.88
CA ILE A 226 12.04 8.11 -19.77
C ILE A 226 11.57 6.80 -19.14
N GLN A 227 12.46 6.15 -18.40
CA GLN A 227 12.12 4.95 -17.66
C GLN A 227 11.47 5.31 -16.32
N GLY A 228 10.31 4.73 -16.03
CA GLY A 228 9.68 4.78 -14.72
C GLY A 228 9.81 3.45 -13.98
N LYS A 229 10.04 3.52 -12.66
CA LYS A 229 10.02 2.37 -11.74
C LYS A 229 8.69 2.34 -11.02
N VAL A 230 8.01 1.20 -11.06
CA VAL A 230 6.81 0.99 -10.25
C VAL A 230 7.28 0.79 -8.81
N VAL A 231 6.83 1.65 -7.89
CA VAL A 231 7.32 1.66 -6.50
C VAL A 231 6.29 1.14 -5.50
N ARG A 232 5.00 1.24 -5.83
CA ARG A 232 3.90 0.73 -5.01
C ARG A 232 2.63 0.59 -5.85
N SER A 233 1.72 -0.29 -5.45
CA SER A 233 0.34 -0.31 -5.93
C SER A 233 -0.64 -0.69 -4.83
N PHE A 234 -1.90 -0.30 -5.00
CA PHE A 234 -2.99 -0.48 -4.06
C PHE A 234 -4.14 -1.18 -4.81
N PRO A 235 -4.19 -2.53 -4.80
CA PRO A 235 -5.18 -3.29 -5.55
C PRO A 235 -6.63 -2.91 -5.26
N SER A 236 -6.97 -2.57 -4.01
CA SER A 236 -8.32 -2.19 -3.58
C SER A 236 -8.81 -0.83 -4.12
N MET A 237 -7.90 0.01 -4.60
CA MET A 237 -8.20 1.31 -5.21
C MET A 237 -7.88 1.34 -6.70
N ASP A 238 -7.32 0.26 -7.23
CA ASP A 238 -6.75 0.23 -8.58
C ASP A 238 -5.71 1.33 -8.83
N LEU A 239 -4.89 1.67 -7.83
CA LEU A 239 -3.86 2.71 -7.92
C LEU A 239 -2.47 2.09 -8.05
N ALA A 240 -1.62 2.65 -8.90
CA ALA A 240 -0.20 2.39 -8.94
C ALA A 240 0.60 3.70 -8.89
N LEU A 241 1.75 3.65 -8.23
CA LEU A 241 2.69 4.74 -8.09
C LEU A 241 3.96 4.41 -8.87
N ILE A 242 4.37 5.33 -9.74
CA ILE A 242 5.57 5.21 -10.58
C ILE A 242 6.52 6.34 -10.21
N GLN A 243 7.76 6.02 -9.91
CA GLN A 243 8.83 6.98 -9.71
C GLN A 243 9.60 7.18 -11.01
N VAL A 244 9.82 8.43 -11.39
CA VAL A 244 10.73 8.83 -12.48
C VAL A 244 11.79 9.80 -11.97
N ASP A 245 12.91 9.89 -12.70
CA ASP A 245 13.90 10.94 -12.49
C ASP A 245 13.53 12.19 -13.31
N TYR A 246 12.45 12.85 -12.88
CA TYR A 246 11.94 14.07 -13.49
C TYR A 246 11.20 14.91 -12.46
N GLN A 247 11.41 16.22 -12.47
CA GLN A 247 10.76 17.14 -11.54
C GLN A 247 9.79 18.05 -12.26
N VAL A 248 8.66 18.34 -11.60
CA VAL A 248 7.69 19.33 -12.06
C VAL A 248 7.70 20.54 -11.13
N ALA A 249 7.65 21.74 -11.71
CA ALA A 249 7.68 22.99 -10.95
C ALA A 249 6.44 23.14 -10.05
N GLU A 250 5.29 22.75 -10.59
CA GLU A 250 3.98 22.92 -9.96
C GLU A 250 3.16 21.63 -10.10
N LEU A 251 2.26 21.46 -9.14
CA LEU A 251 1.22 20.44 -9.16
C LEU A 251 -0.12 21.13 -9.31
N TRP A 252 -1.09 20.45 -9.91
CA TRP A 252 -2.43 20.98 -10.00
C TRP A 252 -3.03 21.18 -8.62
N PRO A 253 -3.84 22.24 -8.45
CA PRO A 253 -4.63 22.38 -7.25
C PRO A 253 -5.60 21.18 -7.19
N HIS A 254 -5.75 20.61 -6.00
CA HIS A 254 -6.60 19.44 -5.79
C HIS A 254 -7.84 19.81 -4.99
N SER A 255 -8.92 19.11 -5.27
CA SER A 255 -10.19 19.29 -4.59
C SER A 255 -10.09 18.77 -3.15
N GLN A 256 -10.72 19.48 -2.21
CA GLN A 256 -10.84 19.07 -0.80
C GLN A 256 -12.07 18.18 -0.55
N MET A 257 -12.83 17.87 -1.59
CA MET A 257 -14.04 17.05 -1.49
C MET A 257 -13.70 15.62 -1.05
N ARG A 258 -14.37 15.14 0.00
CA ARG A 258 -14.30 13.75 0.45
C ARG A 258 -15.36 12.85 -0.19
N ASN A 259 -16.31 13.45 -0.90
CA ASN A 259 -17.33 12.80 -1.70
C ASN A 259 -17.67 13.75 -2.86
N VAL A 260 -17.91 13.18 -4.04
CA VAL A 260 -18.35 13.96 -5.20
C VAL A 260 -19.87 14.11 -5.13
N PRO A 261 -20.42 15.35 -5.15
CA PRO A 261 -21.86 15.57 -5.17
C PRO A 261 -22.53 14.86 -6.35
N ASP A 262 -23.78 14.47 -6.17
CA ASP A 262 -24.58 13.90 -7.25
C ASP A 262 -24.72 14.90 -8.41
N ASP A 263 -24.63 14.39 -9.65
CA ASP A 263 -24.67 15.18 -10.90
C ASP A 263 -23.52 16.18 -11.11
N ALA A 264 -22.52 16.23 -10.21
CA ALA A 264 -21.37 17.11 -10.34
C ALA A 264 -20.65 16.94 -11.69
N PHE A 265 -20.27 18.04 -12.32
CA PHE A 265 -19.55 18.04 -13.59
C PHE A 265 -18.16 17.42 -13.45
N LEU A 266 -17.78 16.58 -14.42
CA LEU A 266 -16.49 15.92 -14.48
C LEU A 266 -15.83 16.23 -15.82
N ARG A 267 -14.58 16.69 -15.79
CA ARG A 267 -13.72 16.87 -16.96
C ARG A 267 -12.50 15.97 -16.85
N VAL A 268 -12.25 15.15 -17.87
CA VAL A 268 -11.22 14.12 -17.86
C VAL A 268 -10.21 14.40 -18.96
N LEU A 269 -8.94 14.42 -18.58
CA LEU A 269 -7.84 14.77 -19.49
C LEU A 269 -6.97 13.55 -19.76
N PRO A 270 -7.19 12.82 -20.86
CA PRO A 270 -6.27 11.75 -21.25
C PRO A 270 -4.96 12.32 -21.80
N TYR A 271 -3.87 11.55 -21.70
CA TYR A 271 -2.59 11.92 -22.30
C TYR A 271 -2.68 12.02 -23.82
N ARG A 272 -3.45 11.11 -24.44
CA ARG A 272 -3.73 11.12 -25.87
C ARG A 272 -5.23 11.08 -26.11
N GLY A 273 -5.69 11.94 -27.00
CA GLY A 273 -7.08 12.01 -27.42
C GLY A 273 -7.78 13.27 -26.91
N GLU A 274 -9.08 13.32 -27.15
CA GLU A 274 -9.92 14.45 -26.79
C GLU A 274 -10.26 14.46 -25.30
N VAL A 275 -10.52 15.66 -24.77
CA VAL A 275 -11.07 15.85 -23.43
C VAL A 275 -12.43 15.14 -23.34
N ILE A 276 -12.63 14.38 -22.27
CA ILE A 276 -13.89 13.67 -22.04
C ILE A 276 -14.65 14.39 -20.93
N THR A 277 -15.93 14.66 -21.15
CA THR A 277 -16.82 15.22 -20.13
C THR A 277 -17.81 14.18 -19.65
N GLY A 278 -18.15 14.24 -18.37
CA GLY A 278 -19.17 13.40 -17.77
C GLY A 278 -19.74 14.06 -16.52
N ARG A 279 -20.50 13.28 -15.76
CA ARG A 279 -21.05 13.69 -14.47
C ARG A 279 -20.86 12.60 -13.44
N GLN A 280 -20.88 12.97 -12.17
CA GLN A 280 -21.08 12.01 -11.10
C GLN A 280 -22.45 11.35 -11.31
N ARG A 281 -22.48 10.02 -11.27
CA ARG A 281 -23.71 9.25 -11.38
C ARG A 281 -24.15 8.75 -10.00
N PRO A 282 -25.37 9.11 -9.54
CA PRO A 282 -25.93 8.53 -8.33
C PRO A 282 -26.04 7.01 -8.47
N THR A 283 -25.65 6.26 -7.43
CA THR A 283 -25.76 4.79 -7.44
C THR A 283 -26.31 4.28 -6.13
N LYS A 284 -27.25 3.33 -6.21
CA LYS A 284 -27.75 2.60 -5.04
C LYS A 284 -26.77 1.52 -4.57
N ARG A 285 -25.74 1.21 -5.38
CA ARG A 285 -24.72 0.23 -5.03
C ARG A 285 -23.80 0.82 -3.97
N GLN A 286 -23.64 0.12 -2.86
CA GLN A 286 -22.62 0.47 -1.87
C GLN A 286 -21.23 0.32 -2.51
N MET A 287 -20.51 1.44 -2.62
CA MET A 287 -19.14 1.50 -3.08
C MET A 287 -18.22 1.85 -1.90
N ALA A 288 -16.95 1.45 -1.97
CA ALA A 288 -15.99 1.89 -0.97
C ALA A 288 -15.79 3.41 -1.10
N ARG A 289 -15.51 4.08 0.02
CA ARG A 289 -15.58 5.56 0.14
C ARG A 289 -14.64 6.31 -0.80
N HIS A 290 -13.59 5.66 -1.27
CA HIS A 290 -12.62 6.22 -2.21
C HIS A 290 -13.08 6.19 -3.67
N TRP A 291 -14.23 5.58 -3.98
CA TRP A 291 -14.76 5.48 -5.33
C TRP A 291 -16.00 6.36 -5.53
N PHE A 292 -16.16 6.86 -6.75
CA PHE A 292 -17.40 7.47 -7.21
C PHE A 292 -17.75 6.97 -8.62
N ALA A 293 -19.05 6.83 -8.88
CA ALA A 293 -19.53 6.41 -10.20
C ALA A 293 -19.62 7.61 -11.15
N THR A 294 -19.36 7.37 -12.43
CA THR A 294 -19.45 8.39 -13.48
C THR A 294 -20.46 7.99 -14.54
N THR A 295 -20.92 8.97 -15.32
CA THR A 295 -21.71 8.72 -16.54
C THR A 295 -20.86 8.29 -17.72
N ILE A 296 -19.53 8.33 -17.61
CA ILE A 296 -18.59 7.99 -18.69
C ILE A 296 -18.62 6.48 -18.89
N THR A 297 -18.68 6.03 -20.15
CA THR A 297 -18.75 4.60 -20.52
C THR A 297 -17.58 4.12 -21.37
N ARG A 298 -16.73 5.03 -21.85
CA ARG A 298 -15.58 4.70 -22.68
C ARG A 298 -14.36 5.51 -22.25
N LEU A 299 -13.24 4.81 -22.18
CA LEU A 299 -11.91 5.39 -22.00
C LEU A 299 -11.17 5.40 -23.34
N PRO A 300 -10.41 6.46 -23.65
CA PRO A 300 -9.63 6.56 -24.87
C PRO A 300 -8.45 5.57 -24.83
N ASP A 301 -7.99 5.22 -23.63
CA ASP A 301 -6.85 4.36 -23.36
C ASP A 301 -7.18 3.31 -22.27
N ALA A 302 -6.19 2.83 -21.51
CA ALA A 302 -6.41 1.88 -20.42
C ALA A 302 -6.88 2.51 -19.09
N GLY A 303 -6.94 3.84 -19.00
CA GLY A 303 -7.29 4.63 -17.81
C GLY A 303 -6.09 5.28 -17.15
N GLY A 304 -6.32 5.77 -15.92
CA GLY A 304 -5.35 6.57 -15.16
C GLY A 304 -5.48 8.07 -15.43
N ASP A 305 -6.51 8.46 -16.18
CA ASP A 305 -6.76 9.84 -16.59
C ASP A 305 -7.15 10.71 -15.39
N PRO A 306 -6.53 11.87 -15.17
CA PRO A 306 -6.96 12.81 -14.15
C PRO A 306 -8.36 13.36 -14.43
N ILE A 307 -9.18 13.41 -13.38
CA ILE A 307 -10.54 13.95 -13.38
C ILE A 307 -10.50 15.30 -12.66
N PHE A 308 -11.16 16.31 -13.21
CA PHE A 308 -11.30 17.65 -12.66
C PHE A 308 -12.77 17.97 -12.40
N ASP A 309 -13.01 18.79 -11.38
CA ASP A 309 -14.30 19.44 -11.16
C ASP A 309 -14.46 20.70 -12.04
N GLU A 310 -15.62 21.35 -11.92
CA GLU A 310 -15.94 22.59 -12.65
C GLU A 310 -14.99 23.76 -12.32
N GLY A 311 -14.42 23.75 -11.10
CA GLY A 311 -13.42 24.73 -10.67
C GLY A 311 -12.01 24.43 -11.18
N ASN A 312 -11.84 23.39 -12.00
CA ASN A 312 -10.55 22.90 -12.48
C ASN A 312 -9.61 22.45 -11.36
N TYR A 313 -10.15 22.00 -10.24
CA TYR A 313 -9.40 21.30 -9.22
C TYR A 313 -9.35 19.81 -9.56
N LEU A 314 -8.17 19.20 -9.43
CA LEU A 314 -7.99 17.76 -9.57
C LEU A 314 -8.87 17.06 -8.54
N LEU A 315 -9.87 16.34 -9.02
CA LEU A 315 -10.88 15.65 -8.24
C LEU A 315 -10.52 14.18 -8.00
N GLY A 316 -9.81 13.56 -8.95
CA GLY A 316 -9.48 12.15 -8.85
C GLY A 316 -8.84 11.59 -10.11
N MET A 317 -8.94 10.28 -10.26
CA MET A 317 -8.38 9.52 -11.38
C MET A 317 -9.44 8.56 -11.91
N LEU A 318 -9.60 8.50 -13.23
CA LEU A 318 -10.54 7.61 -13.90
C LEU A 318 -9.91 6.23 -14.10
N THR A 319 -10.68 5.19 -13.84
CA THR A 319 -10.20 3.80 -13.97
C THR A 319 -11.31 2.89 -14.50
N ARG A 320 -10.87 1.85 -15.22
CA ARG A 320 -11.69 0.78 -15.77
C ARG A 320 -12.01 -0.32 -14.75
N ASN A 321 -11.35 -0.32 -13.60
CA ASN A 321 -11.46 -1.39 -12.62
C ASN A 321 -12.65 -1.12 -11.69
N ILE A 322 -13.86 -1.43 -12.15
CA ILE A 322 -14.93 -2.05 -11.34
C ILE A 322 -16.14 -2.34 -12.25
N SER A 323 -16.64 -3.58 -12.11
CA SER A 323 -17.88 -4.14 -12.66
C SER A 323 -17.86 -4.57 -14.13
N ARG A 324 -17.81 -5.90 -14.37
CA ARG A 324 -18.12 -6.50 -15.68
C ARG A 324 -19.58 -6.32 -16.11
N ASN A 325 -20.44 -5.91 -15.18
CA ASN A 325 -21.88 -5.79 -15.35
C ASN A 325 -22.34 -4.34 -15.57
N SER A 326 -21.41 -3.40 -15.76
CA SER A 326 -21.73 -2.02 -16.08
C SER A 326 -20.70 -1.48 -17.07
N ASP A 327 -21.18 -0.81 -18.12
CA ASP A 327 -20.30 -0.15 -19.08
C ASP A 327 -19.69 1.13 -18.52
N HIS A 328 -20.15 1.59 -17.35
CA HIS A 328 -19.69 2.81 -16.74
C HIS A 328 -18.35 2.63 -16.03
N VAL A 329 -17.46 3.58 -16.27
CA VAL A 329 -16.18 3.68 -15.56
C VAL A 329 -16.33 4.49 -14.27
N HIS A 330 -15.39 4.29 -13.36
CA HIS A 330 -15.45 4.85 -12.02
C HIS A 330 -14.24 5.75 -11.78
N GLY A 331 -14.43 6.74 -10.92
CA GLY A 331 -13.35 7.59 -10.44
C GLY A 331 -12.87 7.14 -9.07
N VAL A 332 -11.57 7.28 -8.84
CA VAL A 332 -10.94 7.18 -7.51
C VAL A 332 -10.66 8.61 -7.03
N LEU A 333 -11.13 8.95 -5.84
CA LEU A 333 -10.99 10.29 -5.26
C LEU A 333 -9.52 10.67 -5.05
N ILE A 334 -9.20 11.93 -5.35
CA ILE A 334 -7.86 12.48 -5.12
C ILE A 334 -7.47 12.41 -3.64
N ALA A 335 -8.43 12.58 -2.72
CA ALA A 335 -8.18 12.49 -1.29
C ALA A 335 -7.60 11.12 -0.91
N ALA A 336 -8.15 10.02 -1.44
CA ALA A 336 -7.68 8.67 -1.18
C ALA A 336 -6.31 8.39 -1.82
N ILE A 337 -6.09 8.90 -3.05
CA ILE A 337 -4.79 8.81 -3.72
C ILE A 337 -3.72 9.54 -2.90
N ARG A 338 -4.02 10.74 -2.39
CA ARG A 338 -3.10 11.51 -1.56
C ARG A 338 -2.82 10.81 -0.23
N GLU A 339 -3.83 10.28 0.46
CA GLU A 339 -3.64 9.51 1.70
C GLU A 339 -2.70 8.30 1.47
N ALA A 340 -2.84 7.62 0.33
CA ALA A 340 -1.97 6.52 -0.06
C ALA A 340 -0.54 6.95 -0.41
N VAL A 341 -0.38 8.09 -1.09
CA VAL A 341 0.93 8.71 -1.36
C VAL A 341 1.61 9.14 -0.06
N GLU A 342 0.90 9.77 0.86
CA GLU A 342 1.43 10.18 2.16
C GLU A 342 1.88 8.96 2.98
N GLY A 343 1.09 7.88 2.99
CA GLY A 343 1.51 6.60 3.57
C GLY A 343 2.76 6.03 2.91
N PHE A 344 2.83 6.06 1.57
CA PHE A 344 4.02 5.64 0.84
C PHE A 344 5.26 6.46 1.18
N VAL A 345 5.15 7.79 1.19
CA VAL A 345 6.27 8.69 1.47
C VAL A 345 6.78 8.47 2.89
N ARG A 346 5.88 8.33 3.89
CA ARG A 346 6.27 7.99 5.27
C ARG A 346 7.03 6.67 5.35
N ASP A 347 6.56 5.66 4.62
CA ASP A 347 7.23 4.36 4.59
C ASP A 347 8.60 4.43 3.88
N PHE A 348 8.73 5.28 2.85
CA PHE A 348 9.91 5.34 1.96
C PHE A 348 11.04 6.24 2.48
N GLN A 349 10.76 7.23 3.33
CA GLN A 349 11.76 8.17 3.88
C GLN A 349 12.92 7.48 4.64
N PHE A 350 12.78 6.21 5.01
CA PHE A 350 13.75 5.50 5.84
C PHE A 350 14.62 4.47 5.11
N ASP A 351 14.24 3.98 3.92
CA ASP A 351 15.02 2.93 3.23
C ASP A 351 15.01 3.15 1.70
N SER A 352 16.20 3.25 1.11
CA SER A 352 16.37 3.60 -0.31
C SER A 352 16.23 2.41 -1.27
N ASN A 353 16.39 1.16 -0.82
CA ASN A 353 16.46 0.01 -1.74
C ASN A 353 15.39 -1.07 -1.48
N ARG A 354 14.15 -0.67 -1.81
CA ARG A 354 12.97 -1.56 -1.78
C ARG A 354 12.65 -2.16 -3.15
N ALA A 355 12.17 -3.41 -3.14
CA ALA A 355 11.51 -4.03 -4.29
C ALA A 355 10.00 -3.84 -4.24
N TYR A 356 9.44 -3.43 -5.37
CA TYR A 356 8.02 -3.58 -5.61
C TYR A 356 7.64 -5.06 -5.71
N CYS A 357 6.65 -5.48 -4.91
CA CYS A 357 6.02 -6.79 -4.98
C CYS A 357 4.82 -6.75 -5.94
N PRO A 358 4.88 -7.40 -7.12
CA PRO A 358 3.77 -7.38 -8.08
C PRO A 358 2.49 -8.05 -7.58
N HIS A 359 2.60 -8.96 -6.62
CA HIS A 359 1.48 -9.73 -6.10
C HIS A 359 0.54 -8.87 -5.26
N CYS A 360 1.04 -8.25 -4.19
CA CYS A 360 0.24 -7.44 -3.28
C CYS A 360 0.35 -5.93 -3.53
N GLY A 361 1.34 -5.49 -4.32
CA GLY A 361 1.61 -4.07 -4.57
C GLY A 361 2.52 -3.40 -3.53
N PHE A 362 2.99 -4.12 -2.52
CA PHE A 362 3.81 -3.57 -1.45
C PHE A 362 5.23 -3.19 -1.90
N SER A 363 5.85 -2.25 -1.18
CA SER A 363 7.25 -1.86 -1.35
C SER A 363 8.11 -2.54 -0.27
N SER A 364 8.68 -3.67 -0.64
CA SER A 364 9.34 -4.65 0.22
C SER A 364 10.81 -4.32 0.45
N ARG A 365 11.24 -4.34 1.72
CA ARG A 365 12.63 -4.15 2.17
C ARG A 365 13.50 -5.39 2.01
N ALA A 366 12.89 -6.53 1.67
CA ALA A 366 13.58 -7.82 1.62
C ALA A 366 14.78 -7.87 0.65
N VAL A 367 14.90 -6.96 -0.32
CA VAL A 367 16.01 -6.97 -1.29
C VAL A 367 17.35 -6.70 -0.63
N ASP A 368 17.44 -5.64 0.18
CA ASP A 368 18.70 -5.19 0.82
C ASP A 368 19.34 -6.30 1.64
N GLU A 369 18.49 -7.12 2.26
CA GLU A 369 18.88 -8.15 3.19
C GLU A 369 19.09 -9.52 2.56
N GLY A 370 18.98 -9.59 1.22
CA GLY A 370 19.11 -10.82 0.45
C GLY A 370 17.95 -11.79 0.65
N PHE A 371 16.79 -11.31 1.12
CA PHE A 371 15.58 -12.12 1.23
C PHE A 371 14.90 -12.29 -0.13
N PHE A 372 14.11 -13.36 -0.23
CA PHE A 372 13.52 -13.81 -1.48
C PHE A 372 12.01 -13.58 -1.55
N TYR A 373 11.38 -13.28 -0.41
CA TYR A 373 9.93 -13.22 -0.26
C TYR A 373 9.50 -11.85 0.26
N CYS A 374 8.35 -11.38 -0.21
CA CYS A 374 7.71 -10.16 0.27
C CYS A 374 7.30 -10.34 1.73
N GLU A 375 7.70 -9.41 2.60
CA GLU A 375 7.36 -9.45 4.02
C GLU A 375 5.88 -9.20 4.31
N LEU A 376 5.11 -8.63 3.37
CA LEU A 376 3.68 -8.40 3.56
C LEU A 376 2.82 -9.60 3.17
N CYS A 377 3.12 -10.26 2.05
CA CYS A 377 2.25 -11.30 1.49
C CYS A 377 2.94 -12.65 1.23
N GLY A 378 4.23 -12.78 1.54
CA GLY A 378 4.99 -14.01 1.35
C GLY A 378 5.25 -14.40 -0.11
N ALA A 379 4.86 -13.59 -1.09
CA ALA A 379 5.12 -13.87 -2.50
C ALA A 379 6.61 -13.77 -2.84
N ILE A 380 7.10 -14.59 -3.77
CA ILE A 380 8.47 -14.51 -4.27
C ILE A 380 8.66 -13.16 -4.97
N LEU A 381 9.67 -12.40 -4.56
CA LEU A 381 9.99 -11.11 -5.17
C LEU A 381 10.63 -11.30 -6.55
N PRO A 382 10.46 -10.36 -7.49
CA PRO A 382 10.93 -10.57 -8.86
C PRO A 382 12.44 -10.83 -8.99
N HIS A 383 13.27 -10.20 -8.16
CA HIS A 383 14.72 -10.44 -8.16
C HIS A 383 15.11 -11.85 -7.69
N ALA A 384 14.17 -12.59 -7.10
CA ALA A 384 14.36 -13.87 -6.45
C ALA A 384 13.74 -15.06 -7.21
N VAL A 385 13.02 -14.81 -8.31
CA VAL A 385 12.31 -15.86 -9.08
C VAL A 385 13.26 -16.96 -9.55
N ASN A 386 14.41 -16.58 -10.12
CA ASN A 386 15.39 -17.50 -10.70
C ASN A 386 16.65 -17.69 -9.85
N LYS A 387 16.62 -17.27 -8.58
CA LYS A 387 17.78 -17.42 -7.69
C LYS A 387 17.67 -18.70 -6.87
N GLN A 388 18.76 -19.45 -6.78
CA GLN A 388 18.86 -20.57 -5.88
C GLN A 388 18.84 -20.07 -4.43
N ARG A 389 17.87 -20.55 -3.64
CA ARG A 389 17.63 -20.09 -2.27
C ARG A 389 18.49 -20.89 -1.31
N ILE A 390 19.79 -20.56 -1.28
CA ILE A 390 20.74 -21.19 -0.37
C ILE A 390 20.72 -20.42 0.95
N ALA A 391 20.51 -21.13 2.06
CA ALA A 391 20.64 -20.57 3.40
C ALA A 391 22.07 -20.07 3.60
N ARG A 392 22.25 -18.76 3.76
CA ARG A 392 23.53 -18.17 4.21
C ARG A 392 23.36 -17.72 5.67
N PRO A 393 24.29 -18.02 6.59
CA PRO A 393 24.13 -17.73 8.01
C PRO A 393 24.18 -16.24 8.43
N GLN A 394 24.33 -15.29 7.49
CA GLN A 394 24.93 -13.97 7.81
C GLN A 394 24.08 -12.73 7.51
N SER A 395 22.75 -12.77 7.48
CA SER A 395 21.99 -11.50 7.61
C SER A 395 21.11 -11.54 8.86
N ARG A 396 21.49 -10.70 9.83
CA ARG A 396 20.68 -10.37 11.01
C ARG A 396 19.80 -9.19 10.62
N PHE A 397 18.59 -9.46 10.16
CA PHE A 397 17.58 -8.41 10.09
C PHE A 397 16.51 -8.67 11.14
N HIS A 398 16.35 -7.68 12.01
CA HIS A 398 15.42 -7.69 13.12
C HIS A 398 14.02 -7.33 12.60
N ILE A 399 13.36 -8.28 11.92
CA ILE A 399 11.91 -8.35 12.02
C ILE A 399 11.68 -9.13 13.29
N GLU A 400 11.12 -8.49 14.32
CA GLU A 400 10.92 -9.00 15.69
C GLU A 400 10.37 -10.43 15.71
N THR A 401 11.26 -11.41 15.59
CA THR A 401 11.02 -12.80 15.92
C THR A 401 12.16 -13.19 16.84
N GLU A 402 11.82 -13.50 18.09
CA GLU A 402 12.81 -14.01 19.05
C GLU A 402 13.38 -15.37 18.62
N THR A 403 12.71 -16.04 17.68
CA THR A 403 13.01 -17.42 17.27
C THR A 403 13.65 -17.49 15.88
N ALA A 404 14.84 -18.09 15.82
CA ALA A 404 15.50 -18.43 14.56
C ALA A 404 14.72 -19.49 13.77
N CYS A 405 14.79 -19.41 12.43
CA CYS A 405 14.22 -20.44 11.57
C CYS A 405 14.94 -21.80 11.77
N PRO A 406 14.23 -22.90 12.05
CA PRO A 406 14.84 -24.21 12.30
C PRO A 406 15.53 -24.83 11.06
N HIS A 407 15.32 -24.24 9.87
CA HIS A 407 15.85 -24.75 8.61
C HIS A 407 17.07 -24.00 8.08
N CYS A 408 17.20 -22.72 8.39
CA CYS A 408 18.28 -21.89 7.88
C CYS A 408 18.94 -21.04 8.96
N GLU A 409 18.50 -21.19 10.21
CA GLU A 409 19.00 -20.51 11.42
C GLU A 409 18.92 -18.99 11.37
N ALA A 410 18.24 -18.44 10.37
CA ALA A 410 18.06 -17.01 10.24
C ALA A 410 17.00 -16.50 11.21
N TYR A 411 17.32 -15.44 11.93
CA TYR A 411 16.38 -14.63 12.70
C TYR A 411 15.65 -13.71 11.72
N VAL A 412 14.56 -14.20 11.15
CA VAL A 412 13.74 -13.48 10.17
C VAL A 412 12.27 -13.70 10.45
N GLY A 413 11.42 -12.83 9.90
CA GLY A 413 9.97 -13.00 9.95
C GLY A 413 9.48 -14.25 9.22
N PHE A 414 8.26 -14.68 9.59
CA PHE A 414 7.52 -15.75 8.94
C PHE A 414 6.24 -15.21 8.33
N HIS A 415 5.85 -15.73 7.17
CA HIS A 415 4.54 -15.50 6.56
C HIS A 415 3.87 -16.85 6.31
N ASP A 416 2.68 -17.07 6.86
CA ASP A 416 1.99 -18.37 6.82
C ASP A 416 2.89 -19.54 7.23
N GLN A 417 3.59 -19.39 8.35
CA GLN A 417 4.60 -20.34 8.85
C GLN A 417 5.81 -20.53 7.93
N ARG A 418 5.92 -19.86 6.79
CA ARG A 418 7.08 -19.96 5.90
C ARG A 418 8.11 -18.90 6.23
N CYS A 419 9.36 -19.33 6.37
CA CYS A 419 10.49 -18.45 6.60
C CYS A 419 10.68 -17.50 5.39
N LEU A 420 10.69 -16.18 5.63
CA LEU A 420 10.89 -15.17 4.57
C LEU A 420 12.30 -15.20 3.94
N ARG A 421 13.21 -16.02 4.47
CA ARG A 421 14.54 -16.27 3.89
C ARG A 421 14.58 -17.56 3.08
N CYS A 422 14.36 -18.72 3.69
CA CYS A 422 14.53 -20.00 2.99
C CYS A 422 13.24 -20.52 2.34
N GLY A 423 12.09 -19.93 2.65
CA GLY A 423 10.77 -20.35 2.16
C GLY A 423 10.25 -21.66 2.73
N ARG A 424 11.00 -22.32 3.63
CA ARG A 424 10.56 -23.55 4.29
C ARG A 424 9.54 -23.24 5.37
N ASP A 425 8.56 -24.14 5.49
CA ASP A 425 7.58 -24.13 6.56
C ASP A 425 8.28 -24.39 7.90
N TYR A 426 7.99 -23.59 8.92
CA TYR A 426 8.55 -23.67 10.26
C TYR A 426 8.37 -25.05 10.89
N ASN A 427 7.27 -25.73 10.57
CA ASN A 427 6.95 -27.07 11.09
C ASN A 427 7.44 -28.21 10.19
N ALA A 428 8.08 -27.93 9.06
CA ALA A 428 8.57 -29.00 8.20
C ALA A 428 9.70 -29.78 8.88
N PRO A 429 9.83 -31.09 8.64
CA PRO A 429 10.94 -31.87 9.15
C PRO A 429 12.26 -31.34 8.58
N ILE A 430 13.27 -31.22 9.44
CA ILE A 430 14.63 -30.83 9.05
C ILE A 430 15.22 -32.00 8.25
N SER A 431 15.33 -31.83 6.93
CA SER A 431 16.07 -32.75 6.08
C SER A 431 17.54 -32.67 6.51
N ARG A 432 18.01 -33.71 7.22
CA ARG A 432 19.41 -33.85 7.61
C ARG A 432 20.29 -34.16 6.41
#